data_AF-A0AAW9EBE8-F1
#
_entry.id   AF-A0AAW9EBE8-F1
#
_cell.length_a   1.000
_cell.length_b   1.000
_cell.length_c   1.000
_cell.angle_alpha   90.00
_cell.angle_beta   90.00
_cell.angle_gamma   90.00
#
_symmetry.space_group_name_H-M   'P 1'
#
loop_
_entity.id
_entity.type
_entity.pdbx_description
1 polymer ?
#
loop_
_entity_poly.entity_id
_entity_poly.type
_entity_poly.pdbx_seq_one_letter_code
_entity_poly.pdbx_strand_id
1 'polypeptide(L)'
;GIEGVEKSFDKWLTGQPGERIVRKDRYGRVIEDISSTDSQAAHNLALSIDERLQALVYRELNNAVAFNKAESGSAVLVDVATGEVLAMAS
;
A
#
# COMPACT_ATOMS: atom_id res chain seq x y z
N GLY A 1 -3.93 -2.40 -5.36
CA GLY A 1 -3.50 -3.36 -4.33
C GLY A 1 -4.48 -4.51 -4.22
N ILE A 2 -4.00 -5.74 -4.07
CA ILE A 2 -4.86 -6.95 -4.03
C ILE A 2 -5.27 -7.38 -2.62
N GLU A 3 -4.57 -6.92 -1.58
CA GLU A 3 -4.75 -7.36 -0.20
C GLU A 3 -4.64 -6.20 0.82
N GLY A 4 -5.15 -6.45 2.04
CA GLY A 4 -4.93 -5.62 3.23
C GLY A 4 -5.26 -4.13 3.06
N VAL A 5 -4.32 -3.30 3.52
CA VAL A 5 -4.40 -1.83 3.46
C VAL A 5 -4.50 -1.35 2.02
N GLU A 6 -3.74 -1.94 1.10
CA GLU A 6 -3.72 -1.47 -0.29
C GLU A 6 -5.06 -1.69 -0.99
N LYS A 7 -5.74 -2.82 -0.72
CA LYS A 7 -7.09 -3.06 -1.26
C LYS A 7 -8.11 -2.09 -0.65
N SER A 8 -7.97 -1.81 0.64
CA SER A 8 -8.90 -0.94 1.38
C SER A 8 -8.77 0.53 0.96
N PHE A 9 -7.55 0.97 0.62
CA PHE A 9 -7.23 2.34 0.22
C PHE A 9 -6.87 2.47 -1.26
N ASP A 10 -7.23 1.49 -2.09
CA ASP A 10 -6.85 1.42 -3.51
C ASP A 10 -7.24 2.69 -4.27
N LYS A 11 -8.44 3.22 -4.01
CA LYS A 11 -8.93 4.48 -4.62
C LYS A 11 -8.15 5.72 -4.22
N TRP A 12 -7.57 5.73 -3.03
CA TRP A 12 -6.76 6.84 -2.50
C TRP A 12 -5.32 6.76 -3.01
N LEU A 13 -4.80 5.54 -3.10
CA LEU A 13 -3.45 5.20 -3.55
C LEU A 13 -3.31 5.10 -5.07
N THR A 14 -4.42 5.14 -5.82
CA THR A 14 -4.40 5.11 -7.29
C THR A 14 -4.55 6.52 -7.84
N GLY A 15 -3.51 7.00 -8.52
CA GLY A 15 -3.55 8.23 -9.31
C GLY A 15 -4.41 8.05 -10.57
N GLN A 16 -4.78 9.16 -11.21
CA GLN A 16 -5.50 9.10 -12.49
C GLN A 16 -4.48 9.14 -13.63
N PRO A 17 -4.49 8.16 -14.56
CA PRO A 17 -3.60 8.19 -15.70
C PRO A 17 -3.94 9.40 -16.59
N GLY A 18 -2.90 10.03 -17.12
CA GLY A 18 -3.05 11.04 -18.15
C GLY A 18 -3.39 10.40 -19.50
N GLU A 19 -3.88 11.19 -20.43
CA GLU A 19 -4.21 10.75 -21.78
C GLU A 19 -3.53 11.66 -22.80
N ARG A 20 -3.06 11.11 -23.92
CA ARG A 20 -2.48 11.90 -25.02
C ARG A 20 -3.04 11.42 -26.35
N ILE A 21 -3.67 12.33 -27.08
CA ILE A 21 -4.17 12.10 -28.43
C ILE A 21 -3.09 12.57 -29.40
N VAL A 22 -2.55 11.63 -30.19
CA VAL A 22 -1.49 11.90 -31.16
C VAL A 22 -1.93 11.53 -32.57
N ARG A 23 -1.51 12.31 -33.56
CA ARG A 23 -1.61 11.95 -34.97
C ARG A 23 -0.35 11.19 -35.37
N LYS A 24 -0.55 10.03 -36.01
CA LYS A 24 0.54 9.19 -36.51
C LYS A 24 0.53 9.15 -38.03
N ASP A 25 1.72 9.03 -38.63
CA ASP A 25 1.86 8.74 -40.05
C ASP A 25 1.57 7.26 -40.37
N ARG A 26 1.62 6.88 -41.66
CA ARG A 26 1.40 5.49 -42.11
C ARG A 26 2.46 4.48 -41.61
N TYR A 27 3.58 4.97 -41.07
CA TYR A 27 4.66 4.18 -40.50
C TYR A 27 4.59 4.14 -38.96
N GLY A 28 3.53 4.72 -38.36
CA GLY A 28 3.30 4.73 -36.92
C GLY A 28 4.08 5.81 -36.15
N ARG A 29 4.78 6.71 -36.83
CA ARG A 29 5.55 7.79 -36.20
C ARG A 29 4.60 8.90 -35.76
N VAL A 30 4.77 9.41 -34.55
CA VAL A 30 4.02 10.56 -34.06
C VAL A 30 4.47 11.80 -34.83
N ILE A 31 3.54 12.47 -35.48
CA ILE A 31 3.79 13.66 -36.30
C ILE A 31 3.13 14.92 -35.71
N GLU A 32 2.17 14.76 -34.81
CA GLU A 32 1.46 15.88 -34.18
C GLU A 32 0.79 15.44 -32.87
N ASP A 33 0.78 16.32 -31.88
CA ASP A 33 0.00 16.17 -30.65
C ASP A 33 -1.30 16.96 -30.77
N ILE A 34 -2.43 16.27 -30.68
CA ILE A 34 -3.76 16.86 -30.85
C ILE A 34 -4.27 17.39 -29.51
N SER A 35 -4.09 16.63 -28.44
CA SER A 35 -4.44 17.04 -27.08
C SER A 35 -3.78 16.16 -26.04
N SER A 36 -3.66 16.67 -24.81
CA SER A 36 -3.19 15.91 -23.67
C SER A 36 -3.92 16.31 -22.38
N THR A 37 -4.18 15.32 -21.54
CA THR A 37 -4.63 15.46 -20.16
C THR A 37 -3.52 14.95 -19.26
N ASP A 38 -3.08 15.77 -18.31
CA ASP A 38 -2.03 15.40 -17.37
C ASP A 38 -2.51 14.31 -16.40
N SER A 39 -1.59 13.44 -15.99
CA SER A 39 -1.88 12.45 -14.95
C SER A 39 -1.98 13.12 -13.58
N GLN A 40 -2.88 12.63 -12.74
CA GLN A 40 -2.96 13.04 -11.34
C GLN A 40 -2.17 12.06 -10.47
N ALA A 41 -1.26 12.59 -9.65
CA ALA A 41 -0.50 11.80 -8.71
C ALA A 41 -1.42 11.16 -7.66
N ALA A 42 -1.07 9.94 -7.23
CA ALA A 42 -1.72 9.28 -6.10
C ALA A 42 -1.51 10.06 -4.79
N HIS A 43 -2.39 9.83 -3.82
CA HIS A 43 -2.21 10.39 -2.49
C HIS A 43 -1.33 9.49 -1.62
N ASN A 44 -0.60 10.10 -0.71
CA ASN A 44 0.12 9.37 0.33
C ASN A 44 -0.85 8.91 1.42
N LEU A 45 -0.56 7.76 2.04
CA LEU A 45 -1.29 7.23 3.20
C LEU A 45 -0.31 7.07 4.36
N ALA A 46 -0.57 7.76 5.46
CA ALA A 46 0.13 7.54 6.72
C ALA A 46 -0.67 6.52 7.54
N LEU A 47 0.00 5.46 7.98
CA LEU A 47 -0.59 4.44 8.85
C LEU A 47 -0.33 4.79 10.32
N SER A 48 -1.19 4.29 11.19
CA SER A 48 -0.96 4.31 12.63
C SER A 48 0.09 3.29 13.09
N ILE A 49 0.52 2.38 12.21
CA ILE A 49 1.53 1.37 12.55
C ILE A 49 2.89 2.05 12.75
N ASP A 50 3.47 1.83 13.93
CA ASP A 50 4.85 2.19 14.22
C ASP A 50 5.76 1.03 13.78
N GLU A 51 6.65 1.30 12.82
CA GLU A 51 7.56 0.30 12.25
C GLU A 51 8.43 -0.40 13.31
N ARG A 52 8.82 0.31 14.37
CA ARG A 52 9.67 -0.23 15.43
C ARG A 52 8.89 -1.21 16.31
N LEU A 53 7.65 -0.85 16.65
CA LEU A 53 6.74 -1.72 17.40
C LEU A 53 6.32 -2.92 16.55
N GLN A 54 6.08 -2.72 15.26
CA GLN A 54 5.81 -3.79 14.30
C GLN A 54 6.94 -4.82 14.25
N ALA A 55 8.18 -4.37 14.11
CA ALA A 55 9.35 -5.24 14.10
C ALA A 55 9.52 -6.02 15.41
N LEU A 56 9.26 -5.36 16.55
CA LEU A 56 9.27 -5.99 17.87
C LEU A 56 8.20 -7.08 17.98
N VAL A 57 6.93 -6.76 17.67
CA VAL A 57 5.80 -7.68 17.77
C VAL A 57 6.01 -8.90 16.87
N TYR A 58 6.45 -8.70 15.62
CA TYR A 58 6.73 -9.79 14.70
C TYR A 58 7.83 -10.73 15.23
N ARG A 59 8.93 -10.17 15.74
CA ARG A 59 10.05 -10.96 16.27
C ARG A 59 9.62 -11.80 17.48
N GLU A 60 8.94 -11.20 18.44
CA GLU A 60 8.52 -11.91 19.65
C GLU A 60 7.44 -12.95 19.35
N LEU A 61 6.50 -12.66 18.43
CA LEU A 61 5.50 -13.63 17.98
C LEU A 61 6.17 -14.83 17.31
N ASN A 62 7.12 -14.59 16.39
CA ASN A 62 7.83 -15.66 15.70
C ASN A 62 8.64 -16.54 16.68
N ASN A 63 9.32 -15.91 17.64
CA ASN A 63 10.01 -16.62 18.72
C ASN A 63 9.05 -17.49 19.54
N ALA A 64 7.89 -16.95 19.90
CA ALA A 64 6.88 -17.68 20.68
C ALA A 64 6.28 -18.86 19.89
N VAL A 65 5.96 -18.67 18.61
CA VAL A 65 5.44 -19.73 17.74
C VAL A 65 6.48 -20.85 17.61
N ALA A 66 7.74 -20.52 17.34
CA ALA A 66 8.82 -21.49 17.22
C ALA A 66 9.09 -22.24 18.53
N PHE A 67 9.14 -21.53 19.66
CA PHE A 67 9.36 -22.11 20.98
C PHE A 67 8.27 -23.11 21.36
N ASN A 68 7.00 -22.77 21.09
CA ASN A 68 5.86 -23.61 21.40
C ASN A 68 5.55 -24.67 20.31
N LYS A 69 6.30 -24.68 19.20
CA LYS A 69 6.02 -25.52 18.02
C LYS A 69 4.56 -25.36 17.55
N ALA A 70 4.05 -24.14 17.62
CA ALA A 70 2.71 -23.83 17.16
C ALA A 70 2.68 -23.78 15.62
N GLU A 71 1.50 -24.03 15.04
CA GLU A 71 1.30 -23.94 13.59
C GLU A 71 1.29 -22.49 13.10
N SER A 72 0.67 -21.60 13.86
CA SER A 72 0.58 -20.16 13.57
C SER A 72 0.32 -19.36 14.85
N GLY A 73 0.44 -18.04 14.75
CA GLY A 73 0.09 -17.11 15.82
C GLY A 73 -0.41 -15.80 15.22
N SER A 74 -1.02 -14.94 16.03
CA SER A 74 -1.33 -13.57 15.61
C SER A 74 -1.27 -12.64 16.82
N ALA A 75 -0.83 -11.41 16.60
CA ALA A 75 -0.69 -10.40 17.63
C ALA A 75 -1.12 -9.03 17.09
N VAL A 76 -1.85 -8.28 17.91
CA VAL A 76 -2.31 -6.92 17.62
C VAL A 76 -1.97 -6.04 18.81
N LEU A 77 -1.33 -4.90 18.54
CA LEU A 77 -1.02 -3.87 19.53
C LEU A 77 -1.83 -2.61 19.21
N VAL A 78 -2.55 -2.10 20.22
CA VAL A 78 -3.47 -0.97 20.09
C VAL A 78 -3.14 0.08 21.14
N ASP A 79 -3.15 1.35 20.76
CA ASP A 79 -3.15 2.46 21.70
C ASP A 79 -4.55 2.61 22.31
N VAL A 80 -4.65 2.47 23.63
CA VAL A 80 -5.94 2.51 24.35
C VAL A 80 -6.56 3.91 24.37
N ALA A 81 -5.74 4.96 24.30
CA ALA A 81 -6.21 6.33 24.34
C ALA A 81 -6.76 6.81 22.99
N THR A 82 -6.11 6.43 21.88
CA THR A 82 -6.51 6.87 20.53
C THR A 82 -7.31 5.82 19.76
N GLY A 83 -7.26 4.55 20.17
CA GLY A 83 -7.85 3.42 19.44
C GLY A 83 -7.06 3.01 18.20
N GLU A 84 -5.88 3.59 17.99
CA GLU A 84 -5.03 3.33 16.83
C GLU A 84 -4.32 1.97 16.93
N VAL A 85 -4.21 1.27 15.80
CA VAL A 85 -3.42 0.03 15.72
C VAL A 85 -1.96 0.39 15.48
N LEU A 86 -1.12 0.14 16.48
CA LEU A 86 0.32 0.45 16.44
C LEU A 86 1.15 -0.67 15.81
N ALA A 87 0.69 -1.92 15.90
CA ALA A 87 1.32 -3.06 15.24
C ALA A 87 0.33 -4.23 15.05
N MET A 88 0.53 -5.02 14.01
CA MET A 88 -0.26 -6.23 13.72
C MET A 88 0.59 -7.25 12.97
N ALA A 89 0.73 -8.46 13.50
CA ALA A 89 1.51 -9.54 12.89
C ALA A 89 0.77 -10.88 12.99
N SER A 90 1.03 -11.78 12.02
CA SER A 90 0.54 -13.17 12.00
C SER A 90 1.61 -14.10 11.45
#